data_AF-A0A2V6EYE6-F1
#
_entry.id   AF-A0A2V6EYE6-F1
#
_cell.length_a   1.000
_cell.length_b   1.000
_cell.length_c   1.000
_cell.angle_alpha   90.00
_cell.angle_beta   90.00
_cell.angle_gamma   90.00
#
_symmetry.space_group_name_H-M   'P 1'
#
loop_
_entity.id
_entity.type
_entity.pdbx_description
1 polymer ?
#
loop_
_entity_poly.entity_id
_entity_poly.type
_entity_poly.pdbx_seq_one_letter_code
_entity_poly.pdbx_strand_id
1 'polypeptide(L)'
;MQPFDELPPLPGVTRTDYQSEAYGVNSFGDVVGYAQNQSLASRAFKYVPGGGGTMIDLNTLLPPNSPWVLTKAQSINEVGDVVGYAQNQSLASRAFKYVPGGGGTMIDLNTLLPPNSPWVLTKAQSINEVGVIVGYGTYSGRATAWILYPQCQD
;
A
#
# COMPACT_ATOMS: atom_id res chain seq x y z
N MET A 1 -28.87 -14.26 -1.81
CA MET A 1 -27.48 -13.84 -1.53
C MET A 1 -26.59 -15.02 -1.84
N GLN A 2 -25.58 -14.85 -2.69
CA GLN A 2 -24.52 -15.85 -2.85
C GLN A 2 -23.71 -15.97 -1.55
N PRO A 3 -23.02 -17.10 -1.31
CA PRO A 3 -22.11 -17.22 -0.17
C PRO A 3 -21.04 -16.11 -0.19
N PHE A 4 -20.55 -15.75 0.99
CA PHE A 4 -19.43 -14.81 1.12
C PHE A 4 -18.17 -15.50 0.61
N ASP A 5 -17.49 -14.87 -0.36
CA ASP A 5 -16.20 -15.35 -0.86
C ASP A 5 -15.06 -14.74 -0.01
N GLU A 6 -14.35 -15.59 0.72
CA GLU A 6 -13.14 -15.21 1.43
C GLU A 6 -11.97 -15.08 0.43
N LEU A 7 -11.21 -13.99 0.53
CA LEU A 7 -9.99 -13.82 -0.26
C LEU A 7 -8.96 -14.93 0.03
N PRO A 8 -8.16 -15.35 -0.97
CA PRO A 8 -7.11 -16.33 -0.75
C PRO A 8 -5.96 -15.76 0.12
N PRO A 9 -5.18 -16.62 0.80
CA PRO A 9 -4.02 -16.17 1.57
C PRO A 9 -2.91 -15.62 0.66
N LEU A 10 -1.89 -14.97 1.25
CA LEU A 10 -0.70 -14.55 0.51
C LEU A 10 0.03 -15.77 -0.11
N PRO A 11 0.80 -15.57 -1.19
CA PRO A 11 1.61 -16.63 -1.77
C PRO A 11 2.55 -17.26 -0.73
N GLY A 12 2.48 -18.59 -0.60
CA GLY A 12 3.36 -19.36 0.29
C GLY A 12 2.92 -19.44 1.75
N VAL A 13 1.72 -18.99 2.12
CA VAL A 13 1.17 -19.14 3.48
C VAL A 13 -0.20 -19.83 3.49
N THR A 14 -0.51 -20.52 4.59
CA THR A 14 -1.78 -21.24 4.81
C THR A 14 -2.79 -20.40 5.60
N ARG A 15 -4.09 -20.69 5.44
CA ARG A 15 -5.19 -19.95 6.08
C ARG A 15 -5.19 -20.02 7.61
N THR A 16 -4.70 -21.11 8.19
CA THR A 16 -4.70 -21.33 9.66
C THR A 16 -3.71 -20.45 10.43
N ASP A 17 -2.90 -19.67 9.72
CA ASP A 17 -1.70 -19.04 10.23
C ASP A 17 -1.73 -17.52 10.05
N TYR A 18 -2.85 -16.98 9.56
CA TYR A 18 -2.93 -15.59 9.15
C TYR A 18 -4.31 -14.96 9.40
N GLN A 19 -4.30 -13.67 9.73
CA GLN A 19 -5.47 -12.80 9.75
C GLN A 19 -5.36 -11.74 8.66
N SER A 20 -6.48 -11.25 8.14
CA SER A 20 -6.47 -10.22 7.10
C SER A 20 -7.64 -9.26 7.19
N GLU A 21 -7.42 -8.06 6.68
CA GLU A 21 -8.46 -7.06 6.47
C GLU A 21 -8.30 -6.46 5.07
N ALA A 22 -9.42 -6.27 4.39
CA ALA A 22 -9.52 -5.49 3.17
C ALA A 22 -9.94 -4.04 3.50
N TYR A 23 -9.27 -3.06 2.89
CA TYR A 23 -9.48 -1.64 3.14
C TYR A 23 -9.99 -0.85 1.93
N GLY A 24 -9.70 -1.31 0.71
CA GLY A 24 -10.12 -0.62 -0.50
C GLY A 24 -10.52 -1.60 -1.59
N VAL A 25 -11.46 -1.18 -2.42
CA VAL A 25 -11.90 -1.89 -3.62
C VAL A 25 -12.19 -0.87 -4.73
N ASN A 26 -11.83 -1.16 -5.97
CA ASN A 26 -12.20 -0.34 -7.14
C ASN A 26 -13.33 -1.00 -7.96
N SER A 27 -13.82 -0.33 -9.02
CA SER A 27 -14.93 -0.85 -9.84
C SER A 27 -14.60 -2.12 -10.63
N PHE A 28 -13.32 -2.42 -10.82
CA PHE A 28 -12.84 -3.67 -11.41
C PHE A 28 -12.84 -4.85 -10.42
N GLY A 29 -13.10 -4.58 -9.14
CA GLY A 29 -13.07 -5.57 -8.07
C GLY A 29 -11.66 -5.86 -7.55
N ASP A 30 -10.65 -5.08 -7.91
CA ASP A 30 -9.33 -5.16 -7.28
C ASP A 30 -9.48 -4.76 -5.81
N VAL A 31 -8.96 -5.58 -4.89
CA VAL A 31 -9.05 -5.33 -3.44
C VAL A 31 -7.66 -5.10 -2.87
N VAL A 32 -7.52 -4.16 -1.94
CA VAL A 32 -6.27 -3.92 -1.22
C VAL A 32 -6.48 -3.99 0.27
N GLY A 33 -5.41 -4.31 0.99
CA GLY A 33 -5.46 -4.40 2.44
C GLY A 33 -4.16 -4.90 3.03
N TYR A 34 -4.27 -5.68 4.09
CA TYR A 34 -3.13 -6.36 4.69
C TYR A 34 -3.46 -7.75 5.18
N ALA A 35 -2.42 -8.57 5.21
CA ALA A 35 -2.40 -9.91 5.77
C ALA A 35 -1.33 -9.96 6.85
N GLN A 36 -1.61 -10.57 7.99
CA GLN A 36 -0.71 -10.68 9.12
C GLN A 36 -0.59 -12.15 9.54
N ASN A 37 0.64 -12.64 9.67
CA ASN A 37 0.90 -14.01 10.14
C ASN A 37 0.88 -14.10 11.69
N GLN A 38 0.99 -15.32 12.23
CA GLN A 38 1.05 -15.59 13.68
C GLN A 38 2.18 -14.84 14.41
N SER A 39 3.26 -14.48 13.71
CA SER A 39 4.38 -13.67 14.25
C SER A 39 4.08 -12.16 14.25
N LEU A 40 2.83 -11.77 13.98
CA LEU A 40 2.35 -10.38 13.86
C LEU A 40 3.02 -9.58 12.74
N ALA A 41 3.71 -10.22 11.81
CA ALA A 41 4.29 -9.56 10.65
C ALA A 41 3.19 -9.26 9.62
N SER A 42 2.85 -7.98 9.46
CA SER A 42 1.86 -7.51 8.48
C SER A 42 2.49 -7.25 7.13
N ARG A 43 1.82 -7.67 6.06
CA ARG A 43 2.22 -7.44 4.67
C ARG A 43 1.04 -6.90 3.87
N ALA A 44 1.28 -5.80 3.16
CA ALA A 44 0.32 -5.19 2.25
C ALA A 44 0.04 -6.09 1.05
N PHE A 45 -1.23 -6.26 0.70
CA PHE A 45 -1.62 -7.05 -0.46
C PHE A 45 -2.45 -6.24 -1.48
N LYS A 46 -2.45 -6.73 -2.72
CA LYS A 46 -3.46 -6.44 -3.74
C LYS A 46 -4.03 -7.77 -4.24
N TYR A 47 -5.34 -7.89 -4.29
CA TYR A 47 -6.07 -8.99 -4.92
C TYR A 47 -6.64 -8.51 -6.24
N VAL A 48 -6.49 -9.30 -7.30
CA VAL A 48 -7.05 -9.05 -8.63
C VAL A 48 -8.03 -10.18 -8.97
N PRO A 49 -9.31 -9.89 -9.27
CA PRO A 49 -10.29 -10.92 -9.61
C PRO A 49 -10.02 -11.53 -11.00
N GLY A 50 -10.53 -12.74 -11.24
CA GLY A 50 -10.31 -13.48 -12.49
C GLY A 50 -10.56 -14.99 -12.32
N GLY A 51 -10.06 -15.82 -13.23
CA GLY A 51 -10.21 -17.30 -13.23
C GLY A 51 -9.52 -18.00 -12.04
N GLY A 52 -10.00 -17.75 -10.83
CA GLY A 52 -9.41 -18.18 -9.55
C GLY A 52 -8.92 -17.02 -8.66
N GLY A 53 -8.86 -15.79 -9.19
CA GLY A 53 -8.30 -14.63 -8.51
C GLY A 53 -6.78 -14.73 -8.27
N THR A 54 -6.11 -13.60 -8.08
CA THR A 54 -4.66 -13.57 -7.81
C THR A 54 -4.38 -12.68 -6.62
N MET A 55 -3.76 -13.26 -5.58
CA MET A 55 -3.25 -12.51 -4.44
C MET A 55 -1.79 -12.10 -4.69
N ILE A 56 -1.54 -10.81 -4.66
CA ILE A 56 -0.24 -10.20 -4.89
C ILE A 56 0.26 -9.64 -3.56
N ASP A 57 1.40 -10.17 -3.10
CA ASP A 57 2.14 -9.57 -2.00
C ASP A 57 2.96 -8.38 -2.53
N LEU A 58 2.57 -7.17 -2.17
CA LEU A 58 3.22 -5.96 -2.69
C LEU A 58 4.69 -5.84 -2.26
N ASN A 59 5.11 -6.56 -1.20
CA ASN A 59 6.51 -6.57 -0.80
C ASN A 59 7.41 -7.30 -1.79
N THR A 60 6.88 -8.15 -2.67
CA THR A 60 7.66 -8.83 -3.71
C THR A 60 8.17 -7.87 -4.79
N LEU A 61 7.62 -6.65 -4.82
CA LEU A 61 8.01 -5.57 -5.72
C LEU A 61 9.12 -4.69 -5.15
N LEU A 62 9.48 -4.90 -3.88
CA LEU A 62 10.59 -4.18 -3.28
C LEU A 62 11.93 -4.76 -3.74
N PRO A 63 12.98 -3.92 -3.87
CA PRO A 63 14.34 -4.41 -4.07
C PRO A 63 14.73 -5.43 -2.98
N PRO A 64 15.53 -6.47 -3.29
CA PRO A 64 15.84 -7.55 -2.35
C PRO A 64 16.42 -7.11 -0.98
N ASN A 65 17.05 -5.94 -0.92
CA ASN A 65 17.65 -5.38 0.29
C ASN A 65 16.91 -4.12 0.79
N SER A 66 15.64 -3.96 0.44
CA SER A 66 14.82 -2.86 0.95
C SER A 66 14.80 -2.90 2.48
N PRO A 67 15.11 -1.79 3.18
CA PRO A 67 14.99 -1.73 4.63
C PRO A 67 13.52 -1.58 5.08
N TRP A 68 12.59 -1.46 4.12
CA TRP A 68 11.17 -1.24 4.34
C TRP A 68 10.38 -2.51 4.08
N VAL A 69 9.36 -2.74 4.90
CA VAL A 69 8.31 -3.73 4.71
C VAL A 69 7.00 -2.98 4.52
N LEU A 70 6.33 -3.17 3.39
CA LEU A 70 5.00 -2.62 3.13
C LEU A 70 4.01 -3.34 4.05
N THR A 71 3.50 -2.63 5.05
CA THR A 71 2.69 -3.26 6.10
C THR A 71 1.21 -3.24 5.79
N LYS A 72 0.70 -2.12 5.24
CA LYS A 72 -0.71 -1.99 4.87
C LYS A 72 -0.88 -1.17 3.59
N ALA A 73 -1.70 -1.66 2.67
CA ALA A 73 -2.28 -0.87 1.59
C ALA A 73 -3.63 -0.32 2.07
N GLN A 74 -3.79 1.00 2.03
CA GLN A 74 -4.92 1.72 2.63
C GLN A 74 -6.02 2.03 1.63
N SER A 75 -5.65 2.33 0.37
CA SER A 75 -6.62 2.80 -0.62
C SER A 75 -6.12 2.48 -2.03
N ILE A 76 -7.08 2.27 -2.93
CA ILE A 76 -6.89 1.99 -4.35
C ILE A 76 -7.83 2.89 -5.16
N ASN A 77 -7.39 3.38 -6.32
CA ASN A 77 -8.24 4.10 -7.27
C ASN A 77 -8.60 3.22 -8.50
N GLU A 78 -9.39 3.74 -9.43
CA GLU A 78 -9.90 2.98 -10.59
C GLU A 78 -8.80 2.54 -11.55
N VAL A 79 -7.74 3.33 -11.71
CA VAL A 79 -6.59 2.92 -12.54
C VAL A 79 -5.68 1.90 -11.84
N GLY A 80 -5.99 1.54 -10.59
CA GLY A 80 -5.30 0.50 -9.83
C GLY A 80 -4.05 0.97 -9.10
N ASP A 81 -3.84 2.29 -8.98
CA ASP A 81 -2.83 2.85 -8.08
C ASP A 81 -3.21 2.53 -6.63
N VAL A 82 -2.23 2.13 -5.83
CA VAL A 82 -2.44 1.77 -4.43
C VAL A 82 -1.57 2.63 -3.54
N VAL A 83 -2.12 3.15 -2.45
CA VAL A 83 -1.35 3.91 -1.46
C VAL A 83 -1.40 3.25 -0.10
N GLY A 84 -0.36 3.47 0.71
CA GLY A 84 -0.29 2.88 2.03
C GLY A 84 0.94 3.32 2.80
N TYR A 85 1.42 2.46 3.70
CA TYR A 85 2.64 2.71 4.44
C TYR A 85 3.50 1.48 4.69
N ALA A 86 4.79 1.73 4.73
CA ALA A 86 5.83 0.78 5.04
C ALA A 86 6.46 1.07 6.40
N GLN A 87 7.04 0.06 7.03
CA GLN A 87 7.82 0.19 8.26
C GLN A 87 9.21 -0.41 8.11
N ASN A 88 10.20 0.17 8.77
CA ASN A 88 11.53 -0.43 8.89
C ASN A 88 11.70 -1.13 10.25
N GLN A 89 12.88 -1.71 10.49
CA GLN A 89 13.20 -2.43 11.73
C GLN A 89 13.09 -1.56 13.00
N SER A 90 13.24 -0.23 12.87
CA SER A 90 13.08 0.73 13.97
C SER A 90 11.64 1.24 14.12
N LEU A 91 10.68 0.63 13.41
CA LEU A 91 9.26 1.03 13.36
C LEU A 91 9.02 2.45 12.81
N ALA A 92 10.05 3.08 12.21
CA ALA A 92 9.83 4.29 11.44
C ALA A 92 8.93 3.95 10.26
N SER A 93 8.01 4.87 9.91
CA SER A 93 7.02 4.64 8.86
C SER A 93 7.23 5.61 7.69
N ARG A 94 7.00 5.13 6.46
CA ARG A 94 6.98 5.95 5.26
C ARG A 94 5.78 5.62 4.38
N ALA A 95 5.17 6.66 3.82
CA ALA A 95 4.08 6.54 2.88
C ALA A 95 4.60 6.05 1.52
N PHE A 96 3.88 5.12 0.89
CA PHE A 96 4.21 4.61 -0.44
C PHE A 96 3.04 4.79 -1.42
N LYS A 97 3.37 4.76 -2.71
CA LYS A 97 2.44 4.56 -3.83
C LYS A 97 2.93 3.39 -4.68
N TYR A 98 2.05 2.46 -4.99
CA TYR A 98 2.22 1.46 -6.05
C TYR A 98 1.50 1.93 -7.30
N VAL A 99 2.15 1.79 -8.45
CA VAL A 99 1.59 2.08 -9.79
C VAL A 99 1.61 0.78 -10.61
N PRO A 100 0.49 0.35 -11.20
CA PRO A 100 0.42 -0.87 -11.99
C PRO A 100 1.13 -0.73 -13.36
N GLY A 101 1.43 -1.88 -14.00
CA GLY A 101 2.04 -1.97 -15.33
C GLY A 101 3.47 -2.51 -15.33
N GLY A 102 3.88 -3.29 -16.35
CA GLY A 102 5.28 -3.73 -16.57
C GLY A 102 5.96 -4.47 -15.41
N GLY A 103 5.20 -5.11 -14.51
CA GLY A 103 5.71 -5.69 -13.26
C GLY A 103 5.37 -4.88 -12.00
N GLY A 104 4.88 -3.65 -12.16
CA GLY A 104 4.46 -2.75 -11.10
C GLY A 104 5.63 -1.95 -10.52
N THR A 105 5.37 -0.70 -10.16
CA THR A 105 6.40 0.19 -9.60
C THR A 105 6.02 0.60 -8.17
N MET A 106 6.95 0.44 -7.23
CA MET A 106 6.79 0.90 -5.85
C MET A 106 7.55 2.21 -5.65
N ILE A 107 6.85 3.25 -5.20
CA ILE A 107 7.36 4.62 -5.03
C ILE A 107 7.29 4.98 -3.54
N ASP A 108 8.43 5.32 -2.92
CA ASP A 108 8.45 6.00 -1.62
C ASP A 108 8.07 7.47 -1.83
N LEU A 109 6.92 7.92 -1.30
CA LEU A 109 6.44 9.28 -1.53
C LEU A 109 7.38 10.35 -0.92
N ASN A 110 8.26 9.96 0.00
CA ASN A 110 9.26 10.88 0.56
C ASN A 110 10.38 11.20 -0.44
N THR A 111 10.60 10.40 -1.48
CA THR A 111 11.62 10.71 -2.51
C THR A 111 11.14 11.77 -3.50
N LEU A 112 9.85 12.09 -3.49
CA LEU A 112 9.24 13.16 -4.29
C LEU A 112 9.32 14.54 -3.62
N LEU A 113 9.76 14.58 -2.36
CA LEU A 113 9.91 15.84 -1.63
C LEU A 113 11.15 16.59 -2.11
N PRO A 114 11.12 17.94 -2.12
CA PRO A 114 12.31 18.74 -2.38
C PRO A 114 13.46 18.39 -1.40
N PRO A 115 14.72 18.55 -1.81
CA PRO A 115 15.86 18.42 -0.90
C PRO A 115 15.67 19.27 0.36
N ASN A 116 16.02 18.72 1.52
CA ASN A 116 15.86 19.37 2.84
C ASN A 116 14.42 19.73 3.23
N SER A 117 13.42 19.08 2.62
CA SER A 117 12.03 19.24 3.04
C SER A 117 11.87 18.95 4.54
N PRO A 118 11.16 19.81 5.30
CA PRO A 118 10.84 19.57 6.71
C PRO A 118 9.78 18.46 6.88
N TRP A 119 9.23 17.94 5.79
CA TRP A 119 8.22 16.90 5.79
C TRP A 119 8.83 15.50 5.92
N VAL A 120 8.14 14.66 6.70
CA VAL A 120 8.23 13.21 6.63
C VAL A 120 6.81 12.67 6.44
N LEU A 121 6.52 12.12 5.27
CA LEU A 121 5.22 11.52 4.95
C LEU A 121 5.20 10.10 5.51
N THR A 122 4.48 9.88 6.61
CA THR A 122 4.52 8.59 7.33
C THR A 122 3.45 7.62 6.85
N LYS A 123 2.22 8.10 6.57
CA LYS A 123 1.14 7.27 6.03
C LYS A 123 0.30 7.98 4.98
N ALA A 124 0.14 7.36 3.82
CA ALA A 124 -0.92 7.70 2.88
C ALA A 124 -2.20 6.96 3.27
N GLN A 125 -3.30 7.68 3.41
CA GLN A 125 -4.59 7.17 3.87
C GLN A 125 -5.57 6.94 2.71
N SER A 126 -5.56 7.83 1.73
CA SER A 126 -6.51 7.76 0.61
C SER A 126 -5.88 8.34 -0.65
N ILE A 127 -6.30 7.78 -1.79
CA ILE A 127 -6.04 8.29 -3.14
C ILE A 127 -7.38 8.44 -3.86
N ASN A 128 -7.53 9.49 -4.67
CA ASN A 128 -8.69 9.66 -5.55
C ASN A 128 -8.35 9.32 -7.02
N GLU A 129 -9.35 9.43 -7.90
CA GLU A 129 -9.23 9.03 -9.31
C GLU A 129 -8.26 9.85 -10.14
N VAL A 130 -8.02 11.09 -9.76
CA VAL A 130 -7.03 11.94 -10.43
C VAL A 130 -5.64 11.81 -9.80
N GLY A 131 -5.46 10.91 -8.83
CA GLY A 131 -4.17 10.63 -8.20
C GLY A 131 -3.77 11.59 -7.07
N VAL A 132 -4.70 12.40 -6.55
CA VAL A 132 -4.47 13.18 -5.33
C VAL A 132 -4.43 12.24 -4.14
N ILE A 133 -3.40 12.36 -3.32
CA ILE A 133 -3.15 11.51 -2.16
C ILE A 133 -3.23 12.35 -0.89
N VAL A 134 -3.94 11.86 0.12
CA VAL A 134 -3.98 12.48 1.45
C VAL A 134 -3.43 11.53 2.49
N GLY A 135 -2.92 12.10 3.58
CA GLY A 135 -2.34 11.31 4.65
C GLY A 135 -1.90 12.15 5.85
N TYR A 136 -1.10 11.53 6.71
CA TYR A 136 -0.49 12.22 7.83
C TYR A 136 0.99 11.87 7.95
N GLY A 137 1.72 12.76 8.60
CA GLY A 137 3.18 12.76 8.66
C GLY A 137 3.66 13.71 9.74
N THR A 138 4.91 14.12 9.64
CA THR A 138 5.47 15.20 10.46
C THR A 138 5.94 16.35 9.58
N TYR A 139 5.78 17.57 10.10
CA TYR A 139 6.39 18.79 9.56
C TYR A 139 7.25 19.39 10.67
N SER A 140 8.57 19.41 10.48
CA SER A 140 9.53 19.84 11.52
C SER A 140 9.29 19.13 12.86
N GLY A 141 9.02 17.82 12.82
CA GLY A 141 8.75 16.99 14.01
C GLY A 141 7.33 17.06 14.56
N ARG A 142 6.50 18.03 14.16
CA ARG A 142 5.09 18.12 14.56
C ARG A 142 4.21 17.22 13.70
N ALA A 143 3.40 16.37 14.33
CA ALA A 143 2.41 15.57 13.62
C ALA A 143 1.35 16.46 12.93
N THR A 144 1.11 16.24 11.64
CA THR A 144 0.14 17.00 10.85
C THR A 144 -0.32 16.22 9.62
N ALA A 145 -1.48 16.59 9.08
CA ALA A 145 -2.00 16.06 7.82
C ALA A 145 -1.29 16.70 6.61
N TRP A 146 -1.28 16.00 5.48
CA TRP A 146 -0.75 16.47 4.22
C TRP A 146 -1.63 16.05 3.05
N ILE A 147 -1.51 16.78 1.95
CA ILE A 147 -2.10 16.48 0.63
C ILE A 147 -0.98 16.57 -0.41
N LEU A 148 -0.93 15.58 -1.29
CA LEU A 148 0.00 15.51 -2.41
C LEU A 148 -0.79 15.49 -3.71
N TYR A 149 -0.45 16.42 -4.61
CA TYR A 149 -1.02 16.47 -5.94
C TYR A 149 -0.12 15.72 -6.93
N PRO A 150 -0.70 15.09 -7.97
CA PRO A 150 0.07 14.55 -9.08
C PRO A 150 0.98 15.64 -9.64
N GLN A 151 2.25 15.33 -9.87
CA GLN A 151 3.10 16.21 -10.66
C GLN A 151 2.60 16.14 -12.12
N CYS A 152 2.51 17.27 -12.80
CA CYS A 152 2.32 17.25 -14.25
C CYS A 152 3.52 16.52 -14.86
N GLN A 153 3.27 15.55 -15.74
CA GLN A 153 4.32 15.05 -16.62
C GLN A 153 4.44 16.08 -17.74
N ASP A 154 5.58 16.78 -17.80
CA ASP A 154 5.95 17.62 -18.93
C ASP A 154 6.22 16.78 -20.19
#